data_AF-A0AAV6XC11-F1
#
_entry.id   AF-A0AAV6XC11-F1
#
_cell.length_a   1.000
_cell.length_b   1.000
_cell.length_c   1.000
_cell.angle_alpha   90.00
_cell.angle_beta   90.00
_cell.angle_gamma   90.00
#
_symmetry.space_group_name_H-M   'P 1'
#
loop_
_entity.id
_entity.type
_entity.pdbx_description
1 polymer ?
#
loop_
_entity_poly.entity_id
_entity_poly.type
_entity_poly.pdbx_seq_one_letter_code
_entity_poly.pdbx_strand_id
1 'polypeptide(L)'
;METHNQENRVGMVACKWDCGKDKVIEIASKAKKIGKDDPRKVVHSMKVGSALTLVSLLYYFTPLYDGFGEAGMWAILTVVVVFEFTVGGTLSKSLNRGFATLVAAALGVGAEYLAGLSGEKGEPILRAIFVFVIATAATFIRFFPNVKSRYDYGVLIFILTFSLVAVSGFRVTLIIQLAHQRLATILIGGAACMLISIFVCPVWAGQDLHNLVAGNIANLAAFLDGFGGEFFSFPGNEGTEFGSHDQEDKSFLIAYKSVLNSKATEESLANFAWWEPGHGRFRFRQPWKQYLKIGVLARECAGQIDALSRCIKNSKPKVASEIHKKIQKPCTTMSIELGKGLKELSCAIKDMKFPSSAVETFIQNSKAASDDLKNILEVCLQSKHDLQEIMQLLMVASALTDIFKSVEKLLLPVHQLAQKARFEKAKSPDKQQQLIHAGIVNPNDEGGDRVVIDIYSVANDSSEKKSSSNAEI
;
A
#
# COMPACT_ATOMS: atom_id res chain seq x y z
N MET A 1 22.50 56.46 -31.10
CA MET A 1 21.24 55.77 -30.72
C MET A 1 21.30 54.26 -30.99
N GLU A 2 22.11 53.79 -31.94
CA GLU A 2 22.30 52.35 -32.22
C GLU A 2 23.14 51.59 -31.18
N THR A 3 24.18 52.21 -30.61
CA THR A 3 25.06 51.59 -29.59
C THR A 3 24.32 51.25 -28.29
N HIS A 4 23.39 52.12 -27.86
CA HIS A 4 22.59 51.90 -26.64
C HIS A 4 21.57 50.75 -26.78
N ASN A 5 21.19 50.39 -28.01
CA ASN A 5 20.25 49.31 -28.30
C ASN A 5 20.94 47.94 -28.36
N GLN A 6 22.25 47.93 -28.67
CA GLN A 6 23.06 46.71 -28.73
C GLN A 6 23.49 46.25 -27.32
N GLU A 7 23.83 47.18 -26.44
CA GLU A 7 24.19 46.90 -25.04
C GLU A 7 22.99 46.38 -24.23
N ASN A 8 21.79 46.93 -24.45
CA ASN A 8 20.54 46.43 -23.87
C ASN A 8 20.17 45.02 -24.36
N ARG A 9 20.46 44.67 -25.62
CA ARG A 9 20.25 43.29 -26.13
C ARG A 9 21.23 42.30 -25.51
N VAL A 10 22.50 42.68 -25.34
CA VAL A 10 23.51 41.82 -24.70
C VAL A 10 23.17 41.61 -23.21
N GLY A 11 22.77 42.66 -22.49
CA GLY A 11 22.32 42.56 -21.10
C GLY A 11 21.06 41.71 -20.93
N MET A 12 20.09 41.81 -21.86
CA MET A 12 18.88 40.99 -21.84
C MET A 12 19.16 39.51 -22.16
N VAL A 13 20.11 39.22 -23.05
CA VAL A 13 20.54 37.84 -23.34
C VAL A 13 21.31 37.25 -22.15
N ALA A 14 22.25 37.98 -21.55
CA ALA A 14 23.00 37.54 -20.37
C ALA A 14 22.07 37.25 -19.18
N CYS A 15 21.12 38.15 -18.89
CA CYS A 15 20.14 37.97 -17.82
C CYS A 15 19.20 36.76 -18.08
N LYS A 16 18.85 36.49 -19.35
CA LYS A 16 18.06 35.31 -19.75
C LYS A 16 18.87 34.01 -19.63
N TRP A 17 20.18 34.05 -19.88
CA TRP A 17 21.10 32.92 -19.68
C TRP A 17 21.33 32.61 -18.19
N ASP A 18 21.51 33.63 -17.35
CA ASP A 18 21.71 33.43 -15.90
C ASP A 18 20.42 33.00 -15.20
N CYS A 19 19.26 33.54 -15.58
CA CYS A 19 17.95 33.01 -15.15
C CYS A 19 17.73 31.55 -15.61
N GLY A 20 18.28 31.18 -16.77
CA GLY A 20 18.29 29.80 -17.25
C GLY A 20 19.14 28.89 -16.37
N LYS A 21 20.32 29.33 -15.95
CA LYS A 21 21.22 28.58 -15.05
C LYS A 21 20.61 28.38 -13.67
N ASP A 22 20.02 29.41 -13.08
CA ASP A 22 19.39 29.31 -11.75
C ASP A 22 18.23 28.32 -11.75
N LYS A 23 17.41 28.33 -12.80
CA LYS A 23 16.35 27.33 -13.01
C LYS A 23 16.90 25.92 -13.16
N VAL A 24 18.01 25.74 -13.89
CA VAL A 24 18.66 24.43 -14.04
C VAL A 24 19.22 23.94 -12.71
N ILE A 25 19.83 24.82 -11.91
CA ILE A 25 20.34 24.50 -10.57
C ILE A 25 19.20 24.13 -9.62
N GLU A 26 18.08 24.86 -9.66
CA GLU A 26 16.88 24.54 -8.88
C GLU A 26 16.32 23.17 -9.27
N ILE A 27 16.19 22.88 -10.57
CA ILE A 27 15.75 21.58 -11.08
C ILE A 27 16.71 20.48 -10.64
N ALA A 28 18.03 20.70 -10.76
CA ALA A 28 19.04 19.73 -10.35
C ALA A 28 19.00 19.45 -8.84
N SER A 29 18.80 20.47 -8.01
CA SER A 29 18.66 20.31 -6.55
C SER A 29 17.39 19.54 -6.19
N LYS A 30 16.26 19.82 -6.85
CA LYS A 30 15.01 19.07 -6.69
C LYS A 30 15.17 17.62 -7.13
N ALA A 31 15.79 17.37 -8.29
CA ALA A 31 16.07 16.03 -8.79
C ALA A 31 16.97 15.24 -7.81
N LYS A 32 18.02 15.88 -7.30
CA LYS A 32 18.91 15.31 -6.28
C LYS A 32 18.15 14.97 -5.00
N LYS A 33 17.21 15.83 -4.58
CA LYS A 33 16.34 15.57 -3.42
C LYS A 33 15.42 14.37 -3.67
N ILE A 34 14.73 14.31 -4.82
CA ILE A 34 13.86 13.18 -5.18
C ILE A 34 14.61 11.85 -5.17
N GLY A 35 15.83 11.81 -5.72
CA GLY A 35 16.67 10.62 -5.74
C GLY A 35 17.20 10.22 -4.37
N LYS A 36 17.46 11.18 -3.47
CA LYS A 36 17.84 10.91 -2.08
C LYS A 36 16.66 10.43 -1.23
N ASP A 37 15.48 11.00 -1.43
CA ASP A 37 14.28 10.67 -0.67
C ASP A 37 13.76 9.27 -1.01
N ASP A 38 13.83 8.85 -2.28
CA ASP A 38 13.53 7.46 -2.69
C ASP A 38 14.51 6.98 -3.78
N PRO A 39 15.61 6.28 -3.41
CA PRO A 39 16.61 5.80 -4.36
C PRO A 39 16.05 4.79 -5.36
N ARG A 40 14.90 4.15 -5.05
CA ARG A 40 14.24 3.22 -5.98
C ARG A 40 13.76 3.93 -7.24
N LYS A 41 13.49 5.24 -7.19
CA LYS A 41 13.12 6.03 -8.37
C LYS A 41 14.27 6.14 -9.37
N VAL A 42 15.49 6.33 -8.89
CA VAL A 42 16.69 6.38 -9.75
C VAL A 42 16.90 5.02 -10.42
N VAL A 43 16.81 3.94 -9.65
CA VAL A 43 16.91 2.57 -10.17
C VAL A 43 15.81 2.31 -11.19
N HIS A 44 14.57 2.71 -10.92
CA HIS A 44 13.46 2.58 -11.88
C HIS A 44 13.74 3.34 -13.19
N SER A 45 14.22 4.58 -13.14
CA SER A 45 14.60 5.33 -14.35
C SER A 45 15.67 4.59 -15.17
N MET A 46 16.67 4.00 -14.51
CA MET A 46 17.69 3.16 -15.18
C MET A 46 17.09 1.89 -15.79
N LYS A 47 16.13 1.24 -15.13
CA LYS A 47 15.43 0.06 -15.68
C LYS A 47 14.66 0.39 -16.95
N VAL A 48 13.93 1.50 -16.96
CA VAL A 48 13.18 1.95 -18.15
C VAL A 48 14.14 2.23 -19.29
N GLY A 49 15.24 2.95 -19.03
CA GLY A 49 16.31 3.17 -20.01
C GLY A 49 16.89 1.86 -20.54
N SER A 50 17.20 0.92 -19.65
CA SER A 50 17.74 -0.40 -20.04
C SER A 50 16.76 -1.21 -20.89
N ALA A 51 15.46 -1.15 -20.58
CA ALA A 51 14.43 -1.81 -21.36
C ALA A 51 14.29 -1.22 -22.76
N LEU A 52 14.34 0.12 -22.87
CA LEU A 52 14.34 0.81 -24.15
C LEU A 52 15.58 0.45 -24.97
N THR A 53 16.77 0.52 -24.37
CA THR A 53 18.02 0.15 -25.05
C THR A 53 18.00 -1.30 -25.48
N LEU A 54 17.54 -2.24 -24.64
CA LEU A 54 17.44 -3.65 -24.99
C LEU A 54 16.52 -3.87 -26.19
N VAL A 55 15.31 -3.31 -26.16
CA VAL A 55 14.33 -3.46 -27.25
C VAL A 55 14.82 -2.77 -28.53
N SER A 56 15.50 -1.62 -28.43
CA SER A 56 16.14 -0.97 -29.57
C SER A 56 17.30 -1.76 -30.14
N LEU A 57 18.14 -2.39 -29.30
CA LEU A 57 19.24 -3.24 -29.78
C LEU A 57 18.71 -4.49 -30.47
N LEU A 58 17.64 -5.11 -29.94
CA LEU A 58 16.97 -6.24 -30.58
C LEU A 58 16.46 -5.90 -31.98
N TYR A 59 16.09 -4.64 -32.23
CA TYR A 59 15.70 -4.16 -33.56
C TYR A 59 16.88 -4.13 -34.55
N TYR A 60 18.09 -3.84 -34.08
CA TYR A 60 19.30 -3.79 -34.92
C TYR A 60 19.91 -5.17 -35.20
N PHE A 61 19.47 -6.24 -34.52
CA PHE A 61 19.88 -7.59 -34.86
C PHE A 61 19.19 -8.05 -36.15
N THR A 62 19.99 -8.22 -37.22
CA THR A 62 19.60 -8.47 -38.62
C THR A 62 18.46 -9.49 -38.85
N PRO A 63 18.41 -10.67 -38.20
CA PRO A 63 17.29 -11.61 -38.41
C PRO A 63 15.93 -11.11 -37.88
N LEU A 64 15.91 -10.13 -36.97
CA LEU A 64 14.68 -9.50 -36.47
C LEU A 64 14.31 -8.26 -37.30
N TYR A 65 15.28 -7.54 -37.85
CA TYR A 65 15.04 -6.38 -38.72
C TYR A 65 14.29 -6.78 -40.00
N ASP A 66 14.76 -7.83 -40.69
CA ASP A 66 14.15 -8.33 -41.93
C ASP A 66 12.75 -8.92 -41.71
N GLY A 67 12.47 -9.39 -40.48
CA GLY A 67 11.19 -9.99 -40.10
C GLY A 67 10.15 -9.00 -39.52
N PHE A 68 10.55 -7.82 -39.05
CA PHE A 68 9.66 -6.92 -38.29
C PHE A 68 9.53 -5.48 -38.83
N GLY A 69 10.47 -4.95 -39.62
CA GLY A 69 10.32 -3.64 -40.32
C GLY A 69 9.71 -2.51 -39.46
N GLU A 70 8.71 -1.78 -39.97
CA GLU A 70 8.00 -0.71 -39.25
C GLU A 70 7.32 -1.14 -37.93
N ALA A 71 7.18 -2.44 -37.66
CA ALA A 71 6.56 -2.95 -36.43
C ALA A 71 7.44 -2.75 -35.18
N GLY A 72 8.73 -2.41 -35.34
CA GLY A 72 9.66 -2.12 -34.23
C GLY A 72 9.23 -0.93 -33.35
N MET A 73 8.54 0.07 -33.95
CA MET A 73 7.98 1.20 -33.20
C MET A 73 7.00 0.74 -32.12
N TRP A 74 6.24 -0.34 -32.35
CA TRP A 74 5.28 -0.86 -31.38
C TRP A 74 5.93 -1.46 -30.14
N ALA A 75 7.14 -2.02 -30.26
CA ALA A 75 7.89 -2.52 -29.12
C ALA A 75 8.37 -1.36 -28.22
N ILE A 76 8.92 -0.30 -28.83
CA ILE A 76 9.35 0.92 -28.11
C ILE A 76 8.16 1.59 -27.42
N LEU A 77 7.05 1.80 -28.15
CA LEU A 77 5.80 2.31 -27.59
C LEU A 77 5.21 1.38 -26.51
N THR A 78 5.53 0.08 -26.56
CA THR A 78 5.15 -0.84 -25.48
C THR A 78 5.91 -0.50 -24.22
N VAL A 79 7.24 -0.47 -24.28
CA VAL A 79 8.08 -0.14 -23.12
C VAL A 79 7.65 1.16 -22.45
N VAL A 80 7.48 2.23 -23.22
CA VAL A 80 7.12 3.56 -22.68
C VAL A 80 5.77 3.54 -21.95
N VAL A 81 4.79 2.78 -22.44
CA VAL A 81 3.41 2.85 -21.92
C VAL A 81 3.15 1.81 -20.81
N VAL A 82 3.84 0.66 -20.85
CA VAL A 82 3.59 -0.45 -19.92
C VAL A 82 4.54 -0.49 -18.73
N PHE A 83 5.74 0.08 -18.84
CA PHE A 83 6.70 0.05 -17.75
C PHE A 83 6.25 0.98 -16.62
N GLU A 84 5.98 0.40 -15.46
CA GLU A 84 5.48 1.09 -14.28
C GLU A 84 6.50 1.03 -13.14
N PHE A 85 6.30 1.87 -12.13
CA PHE A 85 7.21 1.93 -10.98
C PHE A 85 7.31 0.59 -10.24
N THR A 86 6.18 -0.10 -10.09
CA THR A 86 6.09 -1.40 -9.42
C THR A 86 6.08 -2.56 -10.41
N VAL A 87 6.50 -3.73 -9.94
CA VAL A 87 6.44 -4.97 -10.70
C VAL A 87 4.98 -5.29 -11.06
N GLY A 88 4.07 -5.27 -10.08
CA GLY A 88 2.64 -5.50 -10.31
C GLY A 88 2.02 -4.54 -11.34
N GLY A 89 2.41 -3.27 -11.34
CA GLY A 89 2.01 -2.29 -12.35
C GLY A 89 2.45 -2.72 -13.76
N THR A 90 3.73 -3.09 -13.90
CA THR A 90 4.32 -3.47 -15.18
C THR A 90 3.70 -4.75 -15.73
N LEU A 91 3.51 -5.76 -14.87
CA LEU A 91 2.84 -7.01 -15.24
C LEU A 91 1.40 -6.76 -15.64
N SER A 92 0.64 -5.99 -14.84
CA SER A 92 -0.76 -5.71 -15.13
C SER A 92 -0.94 -5.03 -16.48
N LYS A 93 -0.16 -3.98 -16.78
CA LYS A 93 -0.24 -3.28 -18.07
C LYS A 93 0.24 -4.14 -19.23
N SER A 94 1.34 -4.88 -19.07
CA SER A 94 1.89 -5.69 -20.14
C SER A 94 0.96 -6.86 -20.51
N LEU A 95 0.40 -7.56 -19.51
CA LEU A 95 -0.60 -8.61 -19.73
C LEU A 95 -1.89 -8.05 -20.32
N ASN A 96 -2.40 -6.93 -19.78
CA ASN A 96 -3.59 -6.27 -20.31
C ASN A 96 -3.40 -5.82 -21.76
N ARG A 97 -2.21 -5.30 -22.12
CA ARG A 97 -1.90 -4.92 -23.50
C ARG A 97 -1.93 -6.11 -24.43
N GLY A 98 -1.19 -7.18 -24.09
CA GLY A 98 -1.13 -8.39 -24.91
C GLY A 98 -2.51 -9.02 -25.13
N PHE A 99 -3.29 -9.19 -24.05
CA PHE A 99 -4.63 -9.76 -24.12
C PHE A 99 -5.61 -8.85 -24.89
N ALA A 100 -5.61 -7.54 -24.62
CA ALA A 100 -6.46 -6.59 -25.32
C ALA A 100 -6.17 -6.54 -26.81
N THR A 101 -4.89 -6.51 -27.20
CA THR A 101 -4.48 -6.51 -28.62
C THR A 101 -4.88 -7.81 -29.30
N LEU A 102 -4.70 -8.98 -28.66
CA LEU A 102 -5.09 -10.27 -29.23
C LEU A 102 -6.61 -10.36 -29.46
N VAL A 103 -7.41 -10.01 -28.44
CA VAL A 103 -8.88 -10.04 -28.55
C VAL A 103 -9.38 -9.01 -29.57
N ALA A 104 -8.81 -7.81 -29.58
CA ALA A 104 -9.16 -6.77 -30.54
C ALA A 104 -8.81 -7.14 -31.97
N ALA A 105 -7.64 -7.76 -32.20
CA ALA A 105 -7.24 -8.22 -33.52
C ALA A 105 -8.16 -9.35 -34.01
N ALA A 106 -8.47 -10.33 -33.16
CA ALA A 106 -9.39 -11.41 -33.50
C ALA A 106 -10.80 -10.90 -33.85
N LEU A 107 -11.35 -10.00 -33.03
CA LEU A 107 -12.65 -9.38 -33.31
C LEU A 107 -12.61 -8.45 -34.53
N GLY A 108 -11.49 -7.75 -34.75
CA GLY A 108 -11.29 -6.90 -35.93
C GLY A 108 -11.34 -7.69 -37.23
N VAL A 109 -10.61 -8.82 -37.29
CA VAL A 109 -10.65 -9.74 -38.45
C VAL A 109 -12.04 -10.33 -38.64
N GLY A 110 -12.73 -10.69 -37.54
CA GLY A 110 -14.12 -11.16 -37.61
C GLY A 110 -15.09 -10.11 -38.17
N ALA A 111 -14.98 -8.85 -37.72
CA ALA A 111 -15.79 -7.74 -38.21
C ALA A 111 -15.52 -7.45 -39.69
N GLU A 112 -14.26 -7.52 -40.13
CA GLU A 112 -13.89 -7.36 -41.53
C GLU A 112 -14.46 -8.49 -42.40
N TYR A 113 -14.32 -9.74 -41.97
CA TYR A 113 -14.86 -10.90 -42.68
C TYR A 113 -16.39 -10.78 -42.84
N LEU A 114 -17.11 -10.41 -41.78
CA LEU A 114 -18.57 -10.23 -41.82
C LEU A 114 -18.99 -9.05 -42.71
N ALA A 115 -18.24 -7.95 -42.69
CA ALA A 115 -18.52 -6.82 -43.57
C ALA A 115 -18.29 -7.17 -45.04
N GLY A 116 -17.24 -7.95 -45.35
CA GLY A 116 -16.94 -8.42 -46.70
C GLY A 116 -18.04 -9.31 -47.32
N LEU A 117 -18.82 -10.02 -46.50
CA LEU A 117 -19.97 -10.81 -46.98
C LEU A 117 -21.13 -9.95 -47.50
N SER A 118 -21.12 -8.64 -47.26
CA SER A 118 -22.26 -7.75 -47.55
C SER A 118 -22.16 -6.97 -48.86
N GLY A 119 -21.17 -7.31 -49.69
CA GLY A 119 -20.93 -6.70 -50.99
C GLY A 119 -20.35 -5.28 -50.92
N GLU A 120 -19.91 -4.76 -52.08
CA GLU A 120 -19.11 -3.52 -52.17
C GLU A 120 -19.78 -2.28 -51.59
N LYS A 121 -21.13 -2.18 -51.66
CA LYS A 121 -21.88 -1.05 -51.10
C LYS A 121 -22.16 -1.20 -49.60
N GLY A 122 -22.31 -2.42 -49.10
CA GLY A 122 -22.67 -2.72 -47.70
C GLY A 122 -21.46 -2.82 -46.77
N GLU A 123 -20.30 -3.21 -47.30
CA GLU A 123 -19.06 -3.38 -46.56
C GLU A 123 -18.63 -2.14 -45.73
N PRO A 124 -18.52 -0.91 -46.30
CA PRO A 124 -18.11 0.26 -45.51
C PRO A 124 -19.14 0.65 -44.44
N ILE A 125 -20.42 0.45 -44.72
CA ILE A 125 -21.53 0.75 -43.79
C ILE A 125 -21.46 -0.18 -42.58
N LEU A 126 -21.29 -1.48 -42.80
CA LEU A 126 -21.18 -2.46 -41.71
C LEU A 126 -19.91 -2.31 -40.89
N ARG A 127 -18.77 -2.01 -41.52
CA ARG A 127 -17.53 -1.69 -40.77
C ARG A 127 -17.74 -0.52 -39.82
N ALA A 128 -18.38 0.55 -40.30
CA ALA A 128 -18.70 1.72 -39.47
C ALA A 128 -19.65 1.35 -38.30
N ILE A 129 -20.67 0.53 -38.56
CA ILE A 129 -21.60 0.06 -37.51
C ILE A 129 -20.87 -0.78 -36.47
N PHE A 130 -20.00 -1.72 -36.87
CA PHE A 130 -19.23 -2.54 -35.93
C PHE A 130 -18.30 -1.70 -35.07
N VAL A 131 -17.58 -0.74 -35.67
CA VAL A 131 -16.73 0.21 -34.94
C VAL A 131 -17.56 1.00 -33.92
N PHE A 132 -18.69 1.55 -34.34
CA PHE A 132 -19.57 2.31 -33.46
C PHE A 132 -20.07 1.48 -32.28
N VAL A 133 -20.63 0.29 -32.54
CA VAL A 133 -21.23 -0.57 -31.50
C VAL A 133 -20.16 -1.05 -30.51
N ILE A 134 -19.04 -1.58 -31.00
CA ILE A 134 -18.00 -2.13 -30.12
C ILE A 134 -17.29 -1.02 -29.35
N ALA A 135 -16.97 0.12 -29.98
CA ALA A 135 -16.36 1.24 -29.27
C ALA A 135 -17.29 1.82 -28.20
N THR A 136 -18.60 1.95 -28.49
CA THR A 136 -19.60 2.40 -27.52
C THR A 136 -19.74 1.43 -26.37
N ALA A 137 -19.89 0.13 -26.64
CA ALA A 137 -20.01 -0.90 -25.63
C ALA A 137 -18.76 -0.98 -24.75
N ALA A 138 -17.56 -1.01 -25.34
CA ALA A 138 -16.30 -1.03 -24.61
C ALA A 138 -16.11 0.24 -23.77
N THR A 139 -16.46 1.41 -24.29
CA THR A 139 -16.40 2.68 -23.53
C THR A 139 -17.38 2.67 -22.36
N PHE A 140 -18.59 2.14 -22.55
CA PHE A 140 -19.55 2.00 -21.47
C PHE A 140 -19.07 1.03 -20.38
N ILE A 141 -18.43 -0.08 -20.78
CA ILE A 141 -17.84 -1.06 -19.86
C ILE A 141 -16.78 -0.43 -18.93
N ARG A 142 -16.10 0.66 -19.34
CA ARG A 142 -15.14 1.39 -18.49
C ARG A 142 -15.77 2.09 -17.29
N PHE A 143 -17.08 2.36 -17.30
CA PHE A 143 -17.75 2.97 -16.16
C PHE A 143 -17.99 1.99 -15.00
N PHE A 144 -17.90 0.67 -15.23
CA PHE A 144 -18.00 -0.30 -14.16
C PHE A 144 -16.75 -0.26 -13.27
N PRO A 145 -16.87 0.00 -11.95
CA PRO A 145 -15.72 0.17 -11.04
C PRO A 145 -14.73 -1.00 -11.05
N ASN A 146 -15.24 -2.23 -11.19
CA ASN A 146 -14.42 -3.45 -11.23
C ASN A 146 -13.54 -3.51 -12.50
N VAL A 147 -14.05 -3.00 -13.63
CA VAL A 147 -13.28 -2.93 -14.88
C VAL A 147 -12.34 -1.75 -14.83
N LYS A 148 -12.83 -0.57 -14.41
CA LYS A 148 -12.04 0.65 -14.31
C LYS A 148 -10.77 0.48 -13.45
N SER A 149 -10.91 -0.20 -12.32
CA SER A 149 -9.78 -0.39 -11.39
C SER A 149 -8.71 -1.37 -11.90
N ARG A 150 -9.07 -2.32 -12.78
CA ARG A 150 -8.19 -3.44 -13.15
C ARG A 150 -7.78 -3.49 -14.61
N TYR A 151 -8.64 -3.01 -15.50
CA TYR A 151 -8.56 -3.25 -16.94
C TYR A 151 -8.75 -1.98 -17.77
N ASP A 152 -8.88 -0.78 -17.16
CA ASP A 152 -9.12 0.46 -17.93
C ASP A 152 -8.11 0.67 -19.07
N TYR A 153 -6.82 0.45 -18.77
CA TYR A 153 -5.76 0.46 -19.78
C TYR A 153 -5.98 -0.59 -20.88
N GLY A 154 -6.36 -1.81 -20.52
CA GLY A 154 -6.65 -2.88 -21.47
C GLY A 154 -7.85 -2.52 -22.38
N VAL A 155 -8.92 -1.97 -21.82
CA VAL A 155 -10.10 -1.54 -22.60
C VAL A 155 -9.75 -0.41 -23.57
N LEU A 156 -8.90 0.54 -23.15
CA LEU A 156 -8.38 1.59 -24.04
C LEU A 156 -7.58 1.00 -25.22
N ILE A 157 -6.64 0.10 -24.94
CA ILE A 157 -5.84 -0.57 -25.98
C ILE A 157 -6.74 -1.43 -26.88
N PHE A 158 -7.77 -2.07 -26.33
CA PHE A 158 -8.74 -2.84 -27.07
C PHE A 158 -9.49 -1.96 -28.09
N ILE A 159 -10.06 -0.84 -27.64
CA ILE A 159 -10.78 0.10 -28.52
C ILE A 159 -9.86 0.62 -29.62
N LEU A 160 -8.64 1.01 -29.27
CA LEU A 160 -7.64 1.52 -30.21
C LEU A 160 -7.29 0.47 -31.27
N THR A 161 -6.94 -0.74 -30.82
CA THR A 161 -6.50 -1.82 -31.72
C THR A 161 -7.65 -2.28 -32.61
N PHE A 162 -8.85 -2.46 -32.05
CA PHE A 162 -10.03 -2.90 -32.80
C PHE A 162 -10.39 -1.87 -33.88
N SER A 163 -10.46 -0.59 -33.51
CA SER A 163 -10.72 0.49 -34.46
C SER A 163 -9.67 0.54 -35.56
N LEU A 164 -8.39 0.41 -35.21
CA LEU A 164 -7.30 0.41 -36.19
C LEU A 164 -7.44 -0.77 -37.17
N VAL A 165 -7.69 -1.98 -36.68
CA VAL A 165 -7.84 -3.18 -37.53
C VAL A 165 -9.09 -3.08 -38.40
N ALA A 166 -10.23 -2.71 -37.83
CA ALA A 166 -11.51 -2.64 -38.55
C ALA A 166 -11.54 -1.53 -39.63
N VAL A 167 -10.81 -0.43 -39.43
CA VAL A 167 -10.76 0.70 -40.39
C VAL A 167 -9.67 0.53 -41.45
N SER A 168 -8.58 -0.20 -41.17
CA SER A 168 -7.39 -0.22 -42.05
C SER A 168 -7.64 -0.79 -43.46
N GLY A 169 -8.67 -1.61 -43.69
CA GLY A 169 -9.19 -1.98 -45.01
C GLY A 169 -8.22 -2.47 -46.10
N PHE A 170 -7.03 -2.94 -45.72
CA PHE A 170 -6.11 -3.64 -46.62
C PHE A 170 -6.59 -5.08 -46.89
N ARG A 171 -6.12 -5.70 -47.97
CA ARG A 171 -6.42 -7.11 -48.28
C ARG A 171 -6.17 -7.99 -47.04
N VAL A 172 -7.14 -8.83 -46.67
CA VAL A 172 -7.17 -9.65 -45.43
C VAL A 172 -5.83 -10.35 -45.14
N THR A 173 -5.14 -10.84 -46.16
CA THR A 173 -3.84 -11.53 -46.01
C THR A 173 -2.71 -10.61 -45.53
N LEU A 174 -2.68 -9.36 -46.01
CA LEU A 174 -1.68 -8.36 -45.58
C LEU A 174 -1.96 -7.89 -44.15
N ILE A 175 -3.24 -7.76 -43.77
CA ILE A 175 -3.66 -7.39 -42.41
C ILE A 175 -3.23 -8.44 -41.40
N ILE A 176 -3.44 -9.73 -41.69
CA ILE A 176 -3.09 -10.81 -40.76
C ILE A 176 -1.58 -10.84 -40.51
N GLN A 177 -0.76 -10.73 -41.55
CA GLN A 177 0.71 -10.71 -41.41
C GLN A 177 1.18 -9.50 -40.61
N LEU A 178 0.64 -8.32 -40.90
CA LEU A 178 1.01 -7.07 -40.25
C LEU A 178 0.52 -7.03 -38.78
N ALA A 179 -0.69 -7.53 -38.51
CA ALA A 179 -1.23 -7.67 -37.16
C ALA A 179 -0.44 -8.68 -36.32
N HIS A 180 -0.02 -9.80 -36.92
CA HIS A 180 0.86 -10.78 -36.27
C HIS A 180 2.21 -10.17 -35.90
N GLN A 181 2.86 -9.46 -36.82
CA GLN A 181 4.13 -8.78 -36.55
C GLN A 181 3.98 -7.75 -35.41
N ARG A 182 2.92 -6.93 -35.42
CA ARG A 182 2.64 -5.97 -34.35
C ARG A 182 2.38 -6.65 -33.01
N LEU A 183 1.59 -7.72 -33.00
CA LEU A 183 1.31 -8.46 -31.77
C LEU A 183 2.60 -9.08 -31.21
N ALA A 184 3.42 -9.70 -32.06
CA ALA A 184 4.69 -10.26 -31.66
C ALA A 184 5.66 -9.21 -31.10
N THR A 185 5.80 -8.03 -31.73
CA THR A 185 6.67 -6.96 -31.21
C THR A 185 6.15 -6.36 -29.90
N ILE A 186 4.83 -6.24 -29.75
CA ILE A 186 4.20 -5.84 -28.47
C ILE A 186 4.49 -6.88 -27.38
N LEU A 187 4.39 -8.18 -27.69
CA LEU A 187 4.67 -9.25 -26.73
C LEU A 187 6.15 -9.29 -26.35
N ILE A 188 7.07 -9.11 -27.30
CA ILE A 188 8.52 -9.02 -27.04
C ILE A 188 8.83 -7.82 -26.14
N GLY A 189 8.29 -6.64 -26.45
CA GLY A 189 8.46 -5.44 -25.64
C GLY A 189 7.91 -5.61 -24.22
N GLY A 190 6.69 -6.16 -24.10
CA GLY A 190 6.07 -6.45 -22.82
C GLY A 190 6.85 -7.48 -22.00
N ALA A 191 7.34 -8.56 -22.63
CA ALA A 191 8.16 -9.57 -21.98
C ALA A 191 9.49 -8.98 -21.47
N ALA A 192 10.17 -8.17 -22.27
CA ALA A 192 11.38 -7.46 -21.84
C ALA A 192 11.12 -6.57 -20.62
N CYS A 193 10.01 -5.82 -20.60
CA CYS A 193 9.61 -5.03 -19.43
C CYS A 193 9.35 -5.88 -18.19
N MET A 194 8.62 -7.01 -18.34
CA MET A 194 8.36 -7.93 -17.23
C MET A 194 9.66 -8.49 -16.67
N LEU A 195 10.56 -8.99 -17.52
CA LEU A 195 11.85 -9.56 -17.11
C LEU A 195 12.69 -8.53 -16.35
N ILE A 196 12.86 -7.32 -16.91
CA ILE A 196 13.67 -6.28 -16.26
C ILE A 196 13.04 -5.82 -14.94
N SER A 197 11.71 -5.66 -14.89
CA SER A 197 11.03 -5.23 -13.66
C SER A 197 11.17 -6.26 -12.53
N ILE A 198 11.07 -7.55 -12.84
CA ILE A 198 11.16 -8.66 -11.88
C ILE A 198 12.61 -8.89 -11.42
N PHE A 199 13.57 -8.93 -12.34
CA PHE A 199 14.94 -9.39 -12.03
C PHE A 199 15.90 -8.27 -11.62
N VAL A 200 15.70 -7.03 -12.10
CA VAL A 200 16.56 -5.90 -11.74
C VAL A 200 15.94 -5.15 -10.57
N CYS A 201 16.46 -5.33 -9.35
CA CYS A 201 16.07 -4.60 -8.12
C CYS A 201 14.54 -4.40 -7.96
N PRO A 202 13.72 -5.46 -7.83
CA PRO A 202 12.27 -5.37 -7.93
C PRO A 202 11.65 -4.45 -6.89
N VAL A 203 10.62 -3.70 -7.31
CA VAL A 203 9.82 -2.82 -6.43
C VAL A 203 8.41 -3.40 -6.35
N TRP A 204 8.04 -3.89 -5.18
CA TRP A 204 6.80 -4.65 -4.96
C TRP A 204 5.70 -3.75 -4.38
N ALA A 205 4.58 -3.65 -5.09
CA ALA A 205 3.39 -2.92 -4.64
C ALA A 205 2.81 -3.54 -3.36
N GLY A 206 2.85 -4.86 -3.23
CA GLY A 206 2.37 -5.57 -2.05
C GLY A 206 3.16 -5.24 -0.77
N GLN A 207 4.49 -5.09 -0.90
CA GLN A 207 5.34 -4.66 0.22
C GLN A 207 5.07 -3.20 0.60
N ASP A 208 4.93 -2.31 -0.39
CA ASP A 208 4.62 -0.90 -0.17
C ASP A 208 3.24 -0.74 0.50
N LEU A 209 2.22 -1.50 0.07
CA LEU A 209 0.90 -1.51 0.71
C LEU A 209 0.97 -1.99 2.16
N HIS A 210 1.73 -3.04 2.41
CA HIS A 210 1.89 -3.60 3.74
C HIS A 210 2.54 -2.60 4.71
N ASN A 211 3.63 -1.97 4.26
CA ASN A 211 4.32 -0.93 5.02
C ASN A 211 3.44 0.30 5.23
N LEU A 212 2.67 0.70 4.21
CA LEU A 212 1.73 1.82 4.29
C LEU A 212 0.64 1.57 5.33
N VAL A 213 -0.01 0.39 5.31
CA VAL A 213 -1.07 0.05 6.28
C VAL A 213 -0.53 -0.01 7.70
N ALA A 214 0.63 -0.64 7.91
CA ALA A 214 1.26 -0.67 9.24
C ALA A 214 1.66 0.73 9.71
N GLY A 215 2.27 1.53 8.82
CA GLY A 215 2.67 2.91 9.10
C GLY A 215 1.48 3.83 9.38
N ASN A 216 0.37 3.66 8.66
CA ASN A 216 -0.87 4.41 8.91
C ASN A 216 -1.37 4.17 10.34
N ILE A 217 -1.43 2.91 10.79
CA ILE A 217 -1.84 2.57 12.15
C ILE A 217 -0.83 3.14 13.18
N ALA A 218 0.48 3.07 12.90
CA ALA A 218 1.50 3.66 13.77
C ALA A 218 1.36 5.18 13.91
N ASN A 219 0.99 5.87 12.83
CA ASN A 219 0.75 7.32 12.86
C ASN A 219 -0.46 7.68 13.74
N LEU A 220 -1.49 6.83 13.79
CA LEU A 220 -2.62 7.00 14.71
C LEU A 220 -2.18 6.77 16.16
N ALA A 221 -1.37 5.75 16.41
CA ALA A 221 -0.80 5.47 17.73
C ALA A 221 0.04 6.66 18.25
N ALA A 222 0.94 7.19 17.41
CA ALA A 222 1.79 8.32 17.76
C ALA A 222 0.99 9.58 18.13
N PHE A 223 -0.14 9.83 17.46
CA PHE A 223 -1.03 10.93 17.83
C PHE A 223 -1.60 10.77 19.25
N LEU A 224 -2.05 9.56 19.61
CA LEU A 224 -2.65 9.27 20.91
C LEU A 224 -1.62 9.25 22.04
N ASP A 225 -0.42 8.73 21.80
CA ASP A 225 0.68 8.78 22.77
C ASP A 225 1.02 10.24 23.14
N GLY A 226 1.00 11.17 22.18
CA GLY A 226 1.27 12.59 22.41
C GLY A 226 0.06 13.44 22.82
N PHE A 227 -1.16 12.88 22.81
CA PHE A 227 -2.40 13.63 23.05
C PHE A 227 -2.44 14.26 24.46
N GLY A 228 -2.16 13.47 25.49
CA GLY A 228 -2.27 13.91 26.89
C GLY A 228 -1.32 15.06 27.22
N GLY A 229 -0.11 15.04 26.67
CA GLY A 229 0.87 16.11 26.83
C GLY A 229 0.39 17.43 26.23
N GLU A 230 -0.10 17.42 24.99
CA GLU A 230 -0.51 18.66 24.30
C GLU A 230 -1.86 19.21 24.79
N PHE A 231 -2.83 18.34 25.11
CA PHE A 231 -4.17 18.79 25.56
C PHE A 231 -4.15 19.37 26.97
N PHE A 232 -3.35 18.82 27.89
CA PHE A 232 -3.25 19.29 29.28
C PHE A 232 -2.04 20.21 29.54
N SER A 233 -1.40 20.74 28.47
CA SER A 233 -0.33 21.74 28.58
C SER A 233 -0.92 23.14 28.76
N PHE A 234 -0.71 23.75 29.93
CA PHE A 234 -1.16 25.11 30.26
C PHE A 234 0.02 26.10 30.25
N PRO A 235 -0.14 27.32 29.69
CA PRO A 235 0.89 28.36 29.75
C PRO A 235 1.06 28.82 31.21
N GLY A 236 2.15 28.39 31.86
CA GLY A 236 2.47 28.72 33.25
C GLY A 236 2.95 27.56 34.14
N ASN A 237 2.98 26.32 33.63
CA ASN A 237 3.50 25.16 34.37
C ASN A 237 5.02 24.92 34.18
N GLU A 238 5.78 25.96 33.82
CA GLU A 238 7.25 25.93 33.79
C GLU A 238 7.78 26.01 35.23
N GLY A 239 7.65 24.91 35.96
CA GLY A 239 7.99 24.85 37.37
C GLY A 239 8.30 23.45 37.86
N THR A 240 8.85 22.58 37.01
CA THR A 240 9.67 21.46 37.48
C THR A 240 10.57 20.98 36.34
N GLU A 241 11.87 21.03 36.60
CA GLU A 241 12.94 20.67 35.69
C GLU A 241 12.77 19.25 35.13
N PHE A 242 12.59 19.15 33.81
CA PHE A 242 13.38 18.22 33.03
C PHE A 242 13.67 18.88 31.67
N GLY A 243 14.91 19.36 31.54
CA GLY A 243 15.63 19.60 30.28
C GLY A 243 14.88 20.28 29.15
N SER A 244 15.17 21.57 28.96
CA SER A 244 15.14 22.21 27.65
C SER A 244 16.02 21.42 26.66
N HIS A 245 15.39 20.57 25.87
CA HIS A 245 15.93 20.12 24.59
C HIS A 245 14.78 19.97 23.59
N ASP A 246 14.91 20.74 22.52
CA ASP A 246 14.19 20.69 21.27
C ASP A 246 12.74 21.23 21.26
N GLN A 247 12.48 22.13 20.31
CA GLN A 247 11.18 22.20 19.64
C GLN A 247 10.86 20.78 19.15
N GLU A 248 10.24 19.99 20.02
CA GLU A 248 9.87 18.61 19.75
C GLU A 248 9.05 18.62 18.46
N ASP A 249 9.45 17.79 17.50
CA ASP A 249 8.85 17.71 16.19
C ASP A 249 7.35 17.37 16.34
N LYS A 250 6.49 18.41 16.41
CA LYS A 250 5.03 18.31 16.52
C LYS A 250 4.39 17.67 15.27
N SER A 251 5.19 17.02 14.43
CA SER A 251 4.79 16.23 13.27
C SER A 251 3.76 15.16 13.65
N PHE A 252 3.80 14.61 14.87
CA PHE A 252 2.79 13.65 15.37
C PHE A 252 1.36 14.23 15.38
N LEU A 253 1.18 15.54 15.61
CA LEU A 253 -0.12 16.22 15.58
C LEU A 253 -0.73 16.29 14.17
N ILE A 254 0.05 16.01 13.13
CA ILE A 254 -0.36 16.10 11.73
C ILE A 254 -0.21 14.74 11.03
N ALA A 255 0.54 13.80 11.61
CA ALA A 255 0.83 12.49 11.02
C ALA A 255 -0.43 11.72 10.58
N TYR A 256 -1.52 11.77 11.35
CA TYR A 256 -2.79 11.11 11.00
C TYR A 256 -3.43 11.65 9.70
N LYS A 257 -3.11 12.88 9.26
CA LYS A 257 -3.66 13.44 8.01
C LYS A 257 -3.18 12.70 6.78
N SER A 258 -2.00 12.08 6.84
CA SER A 258 -1.52 11.19 5.77
C SER A 258 -2.46 9.98 5.60
N VAL A 259 -3.00 9.48 6.72
CA VAL A 259 -3.95 8.36 6.75
C VAL A 259 -5.25 8.75 6.05
N LEU A 260 -5.81 9.93 6.35
CA LEU A 260 -7.06 10.42 5.73
C LEU A 260 -7.00 10.42 4.19
N ASN A 261 -5.85 10.79 3.63
CA ASN A 261 -5.65 10.92 2.18
C ASN A 261 -5.10 9.64 1.51
N SER A 262 -4.94 8.54 2.25
CA SER A 262 -4.25 7.34 1.76
C SER A 262 -5.09 6.46 0.82
N LYS A 263 -6.42 6.65 0.73
CA LYS A 263 -7.35 5.75 0.02
C LYS A 263 -6.91 5.40 -1.42
N ALA A 264 -6.57 6.41 -2.22
CA ALA A 264 -6.20 6.20 -3.63
C ALA A 264 -4.89 5.40 -3.76
N THR A 265 -3.93 5.66 -2.87
CA THR A 265 -2.67 4.94 -2.80
C THR A 265 -2.88 3.49 -2.35
N GLU A 266 -3.71 3.26 -1.31
CA GLU A 266 -4.05 1.91 -0.84
C GLU A 266 -4.72 1.07 -1.94
N GLU A 267 -5.72 1.64 -2.62
CA GLU A 267 -6.46 0.97 -3.70
C GLU A 267 -5.57 0.66 -4.90
N SER A 268 -4.73 1.62 -5.34
CA SER A 268 -3.81 1.41 -6.45
C SER A 268 -2.76 0.34 -6.15
N LEU A 269 -2.13 0.38 -4.96
CA LEU A 269 -1.14 -0.62 -4.56
C LEU A 269 -1.77 -2.02 -4.42
N ALA A 270 -2.97 -2.13 -3.86
CA ALA A 270 -3.68 -3.41 -3.75
C ALA A 270 -4.05 -4.00 -5.13
N ASN A 271 -4.39 -3.15 -6.09
CA ASN A 271 -4.66 -3.58 -7.46
C ASN A 271 -3.39 -4.09 -8.15
N PHE A 272 -2.24 -3.43 -7.98
CA PHE A 272 -0.98 -3.90 -8.53
C PHE A 272 -0.47 -5.16 -7.85
N ALA A 273 -0.55 -5.23 -6.52
CA ALA A 273 -0.12 -6.39 -5.73
C ALA A 273 -0.86 -7.69 -6.10
N TRP A 274 -2.06 -7.59 -6.68
CA TRP A 274 -2.80 -8.74 -7.21
C TRP A 274 -2.08 -9.45 -8.37
N TRP A 275 -1.32 -8.70 -9.17
CA TRP A 275 -0.61 -9.21 -10.35
C TRP A 275 0.79 -9.73 -10.03
N GLU A 276 1.25 -9.54 -8.80
CA GLU A 276 2.61 -9.88 -8.41
C GLU A 276 2.76 -11.41 -8.17
N PRO A 277 3.86 -12.02 -8.62
CA PRO A 277 4.23 -13.35 -8.17
C PRO A 277 4.49 -13.35 -6.65
N GLY A 278 4.55 -14.53 -6.05
CA GLY A 278 4.99 -14.65 -4.65
C GLY A 278 6.40 -14.10 -4.48
N HIS A 279 6.63 -13.28 -3.45
CA HIS A 279 7.89 -12.58 -3.24
C HIS A 279 8.18 -12.37 -1.75
N GLY A 280 9.45 -12.46 -1.34
CA GLY A 280 9.86 -12.24 0.06
C GLY A 280 9.05 -13.10 1.04
N ARG A 281 8.34 -12.45 1.98
CA ARG A 281 7.45 -13.11 2.94
C ARG A 281 5.99 -13.22 2.47
N PHE A 282 5.65 -12.67 1.31
CA PHE A 282 4.30 -12.69 0.76
C PHE A 282 4.12 -13.88 -0.18
N ARG A 283 3.03 -14.62 0.04
CA ARG A 283 2.68 -15.76 -0.79
C ARG A 283 1.91 -15.28 -2.03
N PHE A 284 1.93 -16.12 -3.06
CA PHE A 284 1.03 -15.92 -4.20
C PHE A 284 -0.43 -15.92 -3.71
N ARG A 285 -1.24 -14.99 -4.22
CA ARG A 285 -2.65 -14.75 -3.79
C ARG A 285 -2.80 -14.37 -2.31
N GLN A 286 -1.92 -13.51 -1.82
CA GLN A 286 -2.06 -12.86 -0.51
C GLN A 286 -3.43 -12.16 -0.36
N PRO A 287 -4.02 -12.10 0.86
CA PRO A 287 -5.34 -11.51 1.09
C PRO A 287 -5.36 -9.97 1.06
N TRP A 288 -4.98 -9.35 -0.06
CA TRP A 288 -4.91 -7.88 -0.24
C TRP A 288 -6.21 -7.14 0.08
N LYS A 289 -7.38 -7.79 -0.07
CA LYS A 289 -8.68 -7.23 0.33
C LYS A 289 -8.77 -6.92 1.83
N GLN A 290 -8.05 -7.67 2.69
CA GLN A 290 -8.04 -7.39 4.13
C GLN A 290 -7.25 -6.12 4.46
N TYR A 291 -6.17 -5.84 3.72
CA TYR A 291 -5.42 -4.58 3.84
C TYR A 291 -6.31 -3.38 3.55
N LEU A 292 -7.13 -3.44 2.49
CA LEU A 292 -8.08 -2.36 2.16
C LEU A 292 -9.14 -2.16 3.25
N LYS A 293 -9.64 -3.25 3.85
CA LYS A 293 -10.59 -3.14 4.98
C LYS A 293 -9.96 -2.49 6.20
N ILE A 294 -8.72 -2.86 6.51
CA ILE A 294 -7.94 -2.23 7.59
C ILE A 294 -7.74 -0.74 7.27
N GLY A 295 -7.39 -0.38 6.03
CA GLY A 295 -7.24 1.00 5.59
C GLY A 295 -8.52 1.83 5.73
N VAL A 296 -9.70 1.26 5.42
CA VAL A 296 -11.00 1.91 5.65
C VAL A 296 -11.20 2.24 7.13
N LEU A 297 -10.99 1.28 8.03
CA LEU A 297 -11.16 1.47 9.47
C LEU A 297 -10.10 2.40 10.06
N ALA A 298 -8.86 2.34 9.58
CA ALA A 298 -7.80 3.26 9.97
C ALA A 298 -8.17 4.71 9.58
N ARG A 299 -8.79 4.91 8.41
CA ARG A 299 -9.31 6.22 7.99
C ARG A 299 -10.52 6.69 8.80
N GLU A 300 -11.43 5.79 9.19
CA GLU A 300 -12.52 6.09 10.12
C GLU A 300 -11.94 6.58 11.46
N CYS A 301 -10.97 5.86 12.02
CA CYS A 301 -10.25 6.25 13.24
C CYS A 301 -9.50 7.58 13.09
N ALA A 302 -8.84 7.81 11.93
CA ALA A 302 -8.18 9.07 11.63
C ALA A 302 -9.16 10.26 11.58
N GLY A 303 -10.40 10.04 11.13
CA GLY A 303 -11.46 11.04 11.16
C GLY A 303 -11.87 11.43 12.58
N GLN A 304 -11.95 10.45 13.49
CA GLN A 304 -12.21 10.71 14.91
C GLN A 304 -11.04 11.44 15.59
N ILE A 305 -9.81 11.06 15.24
CA ILE A 305 -8.60 11.78 15.67
C ILE A 305 -8.56 13.22 15.14
N ASP A 306 -9.02 13.48 13.92
CA ASP A 306 -9.12 14.85 13.39
C ASP A 306 -10.11 15.68 14.21
N ALA A 307 -11.27 15.11 14.59
CA ALA A 307 -12.22 15.76 15.48
C ALA A 307 -11.58 16.08 16.85
N LEU A 308 -10.87 15.12 17.45
CA LEU A 308 -10.14 15.30 18.71
C LEU A 308 -9.04 16.37 18.58
N SER A 309 -8.30 16.38 17.47
CA SER A 309 -7.26 17.37 17.17
C SER A 309 -7.82 18.79 17.05
N ARG A 310 -9.02 18.95 16.49
CA ARG A 310 -9.71 20.25 16.46
C ARG A 310 -10.12 20.71 17.85
N CYS A 311 -10.51 19.80 18.76
CA CYS A 311 -10.74 20.14 20.16
C CYS A 311 -9.48 20.76 20.78
N ILE A 312 -8.31 20.12 20.65
CA ILE A 312 -7.03 20.63 21.18
C ILE A 312 -6.75 22.07 20.72
N LYS A 313 -7.00 22.38 19.43
CA LYS A 313 -6.72 23.70 18.86
C LYS A 313 -7.67 24.79 19.33
N ASN A 314 -8.95 24.44 19.53
CA ASN A 314 -9.99 25.40 19.87
C ASN A 314 -10.14 25.62 21.38
N SER A 315 -9.51 24.79 22.21
CA SER A 315 -9.74 24.72 23.65
C SER A 315 -8.45 24.69 24.46
N LYS A 316 -7.57 25.71 24.32
CA LYS A 316 -6.51 25.92 25.32
C LYS A 316 -6.98 26.91 26.39
N PRO A 317 -7.46 26.45 27.58
CA PRO A 317 -7.70 27.35 28.70
C PRO A 317 -6.40 28.04 29.10
N LYS A 318 -6.49 29.30 29.54
CA LYS A 318 -5.34 30.02 30.10
C LYS A 318 -4.92 29.47 31.48
N VAL A 319 -5.82 28.77 32.19
CA VAL A 319 -5.61 28.20 33.53
C VAL A 319 -6.35 26.85 33.64
N ALA A 320 -5.74 25.85 34.27
CA ALA A 320 -6.35 24.55 34.53
C ALA A 320 -7.42 24.64 35.64
N SER A 321 -8.67 24.30 35.33
CA SER A 321 -9.73 24.18 36.35
C SER A 321 -9.57 22.89 37.17
N GLU A 322 -10.30 22.82 38.29
CA GLU A 322 -10.37 21.61 39.11
C GLU A 322 -10.97 20.41 38.34
N ILE A 323 -11.86 20.69 37.39
CA ILE A 323 -12.48 19.68 36.51
C ILE A 323 -11.44 19.12 35.52
N HIS A 324 -10.63 19.99 34.92
CA HIS A 324 -9.52 19.56 34.05
C HIS A 324 -8.58 18.61 34.77
N LYS A 325 -8.21 18.91 36.04
CA LYS A 325 -7.33 18.03 36.85
C LYS A 325 -7.96 16.67 37.14
N LYS A 326 -9.28 16.61 37.40
CA LYS A 326 -10.00 15.35 37.64
C LYS A 326 -10.10 14.48 36.38
N ILE A 327 -10.35 15.09 35.22
CA ILE A 327 -10.52 14.38 33.94
C ILE A 327 -9.17 14.05 33.26
N GLN A 328 -8.11 14.79 33.59
CA GLN A 328 -6.78 14.61 33.00
C GLN A 328 -6.28 13.18 33.07
N LYS A 329 -6.34 12.57 34.24
CA LYS A 329 -5.83 11.21 34.45
C LYS A 329 -6.62 10.17 33.64
N PRO A 330 -7.96 10.08 33.72
CA PRO A 330 -8.75 9.16 32.88
C PRO A 330 -8.52 9.36 31.38
N CYS A 331 -8.58 10.60 30.87
CA CYS A 331 -8.39 10.89 29.44
C CYS A 331 -7.00 10.51 28.94
N THR A 332 -5.96 10.87 29.69
CA THR A 332 -4.57 10.55 29.33
C THR A 332 -4.32 9.04 29.36
N THR A 333 -4.85 8.36 30.38
CA THR A 333 -4.75 6.90 30.50
C THR A 333 -5.45 6.22 29.32
N MET A 334 -6.69 6.61 29.01
CA MET A 334 -7.44 6.07 27.89
C MET A 334 -6.69 6.27 26.57
N SER A 335 -6.15 7.47 26.32
CA SER A 335 -5.41 7.78 25.10
C SER A 335 -4.12 6.95 24.95
N ILE A 336 -3.34 6.81 26.03
CA ILE A 336 -2.11 6.00 26.04
C ILE A 336 -2.43 4.52 25.81
N GLU A 337 -3.48 3.98 26.44
CA GLU A 337 -3.87 2.58 26.21
C GLU A 337 -4.29 2.37 24.75
N LEU A 338 -5.07 3.29 24.16
CA LEU A 338 -5.40 3.28 22.72
C LEU A 338 -4.16 3.34 21.83
N GLY A 339 -3.18 4.18 22.19
CA GLY A 339 -1.89 4.27 21.52
C GLY A 339 -1.14 2.94 21.53
N LYS A 340 -1.03 2.29 22.71
CA LYS A 340 -0.42 0.96 22.86
C LYS A 340 -1.12 -0.10 22.03
N GLY A 341 -2.46 -0.14 22.04
CA GLY A 341 -3.25 -1.10 21.24
C GLY A 341 -3.00 -0.96 19.74
N LEU A 342 -3.02 0.28 19.22
CA LEU A 342 -2.71 0.54 17.82
C LEU A 342 -1.25 0.22 17.46
N LYS A 343 -0.30 0.52 18.36
CA LYS A 343 1.12 0.20 18.16
C LYS A 343 1.34 -1.30 18.07
N GLU A 344 0.69 -2.08 18.94
CA GLU A 344 0.73 -3.54 18.89
C GLU A 344 0.15 -4.09 17.57
N LEU A 345 -1.00 -3.57 17.12
CA LEU A 345 -1.58 -3.96 15.83
C LEU A 345 -0.66 -3.59 14.64
N SER A 346 -0.05 -2.41 14.69
CA SER A 346 0.91 -1.96 13.67
C SER A 346 2.13 -2.86 13.62
N CYS A 347 2.73 -3.19 14.78
CA CYS A 347 3.86 -4.10 14.90
C CYS A 347 3.51 -5.51 14.43
N ALA A 348 2.35 -6.05 14.83
CA ALA A 348 1.86 -7.35 14.39
C ALA A 348 1.75 -7.43 12.85
N ILE A 349 1.21 -6.39 12.21
CA ILE A 349 1.19 -6.30 10.75
C ILE A 349 2.62 -6.21 10.23
N LYS A 350 3.39 -5.20 10.62
CA LYS A 350 4.75 -4.91 10.11
C LYS A 350 5.68 -6.11 10.18
N ASP A 351 5.63 -6.86 11.28
CA ASP A 351 6.50 -8.00 11.52
C ASP A 351 5.92 -9.31 10.99
N MET A 352 4.68 -9.29 10.49
CA MET A 352 3.88 -10.46 10.10
C MET A 352 3.76 -11.50 11.22
N LYS A 353 3.47 -11.03 12.43
CA LYS A 353 3.26 -11.85 13.62
C LYS A 353 1.80 -11.78 14.04
N PHE A 354 1.30 -12.86 14.63
CA PHE A 354 -0.02 -12.82 15.26
C PHE A 354 -0.07 -11.73 16.35
N PRO A 355 -1.15 -10.95 16.45
CA PRO A 355 -1.34 -10.02 17.56
C PRO A 355 -1.19 -10.74 18.90
N SER A 356 -0.43 -10.16 19.84
CA SER A 356 -0.20 -10.78 21.14
C SER A 356 -1.44 -10.71 22.05
N SER A 357 -1.40 -11.45 23.16
CA SER A 357 -2.42 -11.35 24.22
C SER A 357 -2.49 -9.95 24.85
N ALA A 358 -1.49 -9.09 24.65
CA ALA A 358 -1.50 -7.71 25.13
C ALA A 358 -2.67 -6.89 24.57
N VAL A 359 -3.22 -7.29 23.42
CA VAL A 359 -4.43 -6.68 22.84
C VAL A 359 -5.64 -6.83 23.77
N GLU A 360 -5.78 -7.99 24.44
CA GLU A 360 -6.92 -8.23 25.34
C GLU A 360 -6.80 -7.39 26.62
N THR A 361 -5.58 -7.27 27.15
CA THR A 361 -5.27 -6.36 28.26
C THR A 361 -5.59 -4.91 27.90
N PHE A 362 -5.20 -4.46 26.71
CA PHE A 362 -5.53 -3.13 26.19
C PHE A 362 -7.05 -2.89 26.16
N ILE A 363 -7.84 -3.83 25.61
CA ILE A 363 -9.30 -3.68 25.53
C ILE A 363 -9.91 -3.50 26.93
N GLN A 364 -9.47 -4.31 27.89
CA GLN A 364 -9.96 -4.23 29.28
C GLN A 364 -9.58 -2.89 29.92
N ASN A 365 -8.32 -2.46 29.78
CA ASN A 365 -7.84 -1.20 30.33
C ASN A 365 -8.54 0.02 29.72
N SER A 366 -8.70 0.06 28.40
CA SER A 366 -9.41 1.16 27.73
C SER A 366 -10.89 1.20 28.05
N LYS A 367 -11.54 0.04 28.23
CA LYS A 367 -12.93 -0.01 28.67
C LYS A 367 -13.08 0.54 30.09
N ALA A 368 -12.22 0.10 31.02
CA ALA A 368 -12.22 0.61 32.39
C ALA A 368 -11.98 2.12 32.45
N ALA A 369 -11.03 2.64 31.68
CA ALA A 369 -10.76 4.08 31.59
C ALA A 369 -11.93 4.86 30.97
N SER A 370 -12.62 4.28 29.98
CA SER A 370 -13.82 4.86 29.38
C SER A 370 -14.98 4.94 30.39
N ASP A 371 -15.17 3.90 31.20
CA ASP A 371 -16.21 3.86 32.22
C ASP A 371 -15.92 4.87 33.35
N ASP A 372 -14.67 4.98 33.79
CA ASP A 372 -14.22 5.98 34.78
C ASP A 372 -14.44 7.42 34.26
N LEU A 373 -14.06 7.68 33.01
CA LEU A 373 -14.27 8.97 32.35
C LEU A 373 -15.77 9.33 32.28
N LYS A 374 -16.62 8.36 31.94
CA LYS A 374 -18.07 8.55 31.89
C LYS A 374 -18.64 8.89 33.26
N ASN A 375 -18.24 8.16 34.31
CA ASN A 375 -18.70 8.40 35.68
C ASN A 375 -18.29 9.80 36.17
N ILE A 376 -17.05 10.22 35.94
CA ILE A 376 -16.57 11.56 36.32
C ILE A 376 -17.37 12.64 35.60
N LEU A 377 -17.66 12.43 34.31
CA LEU A 377 -18.40 13.40 33.51
C LEU A 377 -19.87 13.53 33.94
N GLU A 378 -20.51 12.42 34.32
CA GLU A 378 -21.87 12.44 34.90
C GLU A 378 -21.91 13.22 36.22
N VAL A 379 -20.89 13.07 37.08
CA VAL A 379 -20.75 13.86 38.32
C VAL A 379 -20.55 15.35 37.99
N CYS A 380 -19.71 15.67 37.00
CA CYS A 380 -19.46 17.06 36.59
C CYS A 380 -20.70 17.74 35.98
N LEU A 381 -21.57 17.01 35.29
CA LEU A 381 -22.83 17.53 34.74
C LEU A 381 -23.85 17.90 35.82
N GLN A 382 -23.77 17.30 37.01
CA GLN A 382 -24.66 17.58 38.14
C GLN A 382 -24.23 18.81 38.95
N SER A 383 -22.96 19.19 38.86
CA SER A 383 -22.40 20.39 39.49
C SER A 383 -22.61 21.64 38.60
N LYS A 384 -22.94 22.80 39.21
CA LYS A 384 -23.16 24.09 38.54
C LYS A 384 -21.85 24.74 38.03
N HIS A 385 -21.05 24.02 37.26
CA HIS A 385 -19.82 24.53 36.67
C HIS A 385 -20.06 25.21 35.31
N ASP A 386 -19.01 25.83 34.76
CA ASP A 386 -19.05 26.56 33.49
C ASP A 386 -19.46 25.63 32.33
N LEU A 387 -20.65 25.88 31.76
CA LEU A 387 -21.30 25.01 30.78
C LEU A 387 -20.45 24.85 29.50
N GLN A 388 -19.67 25.87 29.15
CA GLN A 388 -18.78 25.85 28.00
C GLN A 388 -17.58 24.91 28.20
N GLU A 389 -17.02 24.86 29.41
CA GLU A 389 -15.91 23.98 29.76
C GLU A 389 -16.35 22.51 29.82
N ILE A 390 -17.52 22.25 30.43
CA ILE A 390 -18.12 20.91 30.47
C ILE A 390 -18.41 20.38 29.06
N MET A 391 -18.93 21.23 28.17
CA MET A 391 -19.20 20.86 26.78
C MET A 391 -17.94 20.43 26.04
N GLN A 392 -16.81 21.12 26.25
CA GLN A 392 -15.53 20.77 25.61
C GLN A 392 -14.99 19.43 26.09
N LEU A 393 -15.05 19.19 27.41
CA LEU A 393 -14.63 17.92 28.01
C LEU A 393 -15.50 16.75 27.57
N LEU A 394 -16.82 16.99 27.40
CA LEU A 394 -17.76 16.02 26.84
C LEU A 394 -17.42 15.68 25.38
N MET A 395 -17.06 16.67 24.56
CA MET A 395 -16.62 16.44 23.18
C MET A 395 -15.34 15.60 23.11
N VAL A 396 -14.37 15.88 23.99
CA VAL A 396 -13.11 15.10 24.09
C VAL A 396 -13.39 13.66 24.53
N ALA A 397 -14.22 13.47 25.57
CA ALA A 397 -14.60 12.15 26.06
C ALA A 397 -15.36 11.33 24.99
N SER A 398 -16.29 11.95 24.27
CA SER A 398 -16.99 11.32 23.14
C SER A 398 -16.02 10.92 22.03
N ALA A 399 -15.12 11.81 21.63
CA ALA A 399 -14.14 11.53 20.58
C ALA A 399 -13.20 10.38 20.97
N LEU A 400 -12.70 10.34 22.21
CA LEU A 400 -11.88 9.22 22.71
C LEU A 400 -12.67 7.90 22.72
N THR A 401 -13.96 7.94 23.11
CA THR A 401 -14.84 6.76 23.08
C THR A 401 -15.08 6.26 21.66
N ASP A 402 -15.26 7.15 20.69
CA ASP A 402 -15.44 6.78 19.28
C ASP A 402 -14.14 6.29 18.63
N ILE A 403 -13.00 6.82 19.05
CA ILE A 403 -11.67 6.25 18.71
C ILE A 403 -11.57 4.82 19.27
N PHE A 404 -11.91 4.59 20.54
CA PHE A 404 -11.90 3.25 21.15
C PHE A 404 -12.72 2.25 20.34
N LYS A 405 -13.97 2.58 19.99
CA LYS A 405 -14.81 1.71 19.13
C LYS A 405 -14.16 1.46 17.77
N SER A 406 -13.47 2.45 17.19
CA SER A 406 -12.78 2.32 15.91
C SER A 406 -11.57 1.39 16.01
N VAL A 407 -10.80 1.46 17.10
CA VAL A 407 -9.67 0.56 17.38
C VAL A 407 -10.16 -0.87 17.63
N GLU A 408 -11.27 -1.04 18.37
CA GLU A 408 -11.89 -2.35 18.59
C GLU A 408 -12.31 -3.01 17.26
N LYS A 409 -12.94 -2.24 16.35
CA LYS A 409 -13.30 -2.71 15.01
C LYS A 409 -12.07 -3.14 14.18
N LEU A 410 -10.90 -2.53 14.39
CA LEU A 410 -9.66 -2.87 13.68
C LEU A 410 -9.13 -4.26 14.04
N LEU A 411 -9.42 -4.75 15.25
CA LEU A 411 -8.86 -6.01 15.74
C LEU A 411 -9.27 -7.20 14.86
N LEU A 412 -10.55 -7.31 14.51
CA LEU A 412 -11.07 -8.45 13.77
C LEU A 412 -10.44 -8.57 12.36
N PRO A 413 -10.40 -7.51 11.52
CA PRO A 413 -9.71 -7.57 10.23
C PRO A 413 -8.22 -7.86 10.32
N VAL A 414 -7.53 -7.36 11.35
CA VAL A 414 -6.10 -7.67 11.58
C VAL A 414 -5.90 -9.13 11.93
N HIS A 415 -6.74 -9.70 12.81
CA HIS A 415 -6.71 -11.13 13.13
C HIS A 415 -7.02 -12.00 11.91
N GLN A 416 -8.04 -11.63 11.12
CA GLN A 416 -8.36 -12.32 9.87
C GLN A 416 -7.24 -12.20 8.82
N LEU A 417 -6.54 -11.07 8.77
CA LEU A 417 -5.36 -10.90 7.94
C LEU A 417 -4.27 -11.86 8.40
N ALA A 418 -3.93 -11.87 9.69
CA ALA A 418 -2.92 -12.76 10.26
C ALA A 418 -3.20 -14.24 9.99
N GLN A 419 -4.47 -14.65 10.15
CA GLN A 419 -4.91 -16.03 9.86
C GLN A 419 -4.78 -16.38 8.37
N LYS A 420 -5.32 -15.53 7.47
CA LYS A 420 -5.31 -15.81 6.03
C LYS A 420 -3.92 -15.70 5.41
N ALA A 421 -3.09 -14.77 5.91
CA ALA A 421 -1.72 -14.58 5.48
C ALA A 421 -0.72 -15.54 6.15
N ARG A 422 -1.18 -16.36 7.11
CA ARG A 422 -0.35 -17.27 7.91
C ARG A 422 0.83 -16.57 8.58
N PHE A 423 0.52 -15.51 9.31
CA PHE A 423 1.50 -14.82 10.15
C PHE A 423 2.15 -15.80 11.15
N GLU A 424 3.36 -15.48 11.57
CA GLU A 424 4.08 -16.30 12.54
C GLU A 424 3.35 -16.23 13.89
N LYS A 425 3.01 -17.38 14.46
CA LYS A 425 2.53 -17.46 15.84
C LYS A 425 3.73 -17.41 16.77
N ALA A 426 3.59 -16.75 17.91
CA ALA A 426 4.61 -16.84 18.95
C ALA A 426 4.90 -18.31 19.25
N LYS A 427 6.19 -18.67 19.28
CA LYS A 427 6.61 -20.01 19.70
C LYS A 427 6.13 -20.20 21.14
N SER A 428 5.28 -21.19 21.38
CA SER A 428 4.96 -21.64 22.73
C SER A 428 6.27 -22.04 23.43
N PRO A 429 6.49 -21.71 24.71
CA PRO A 429 7.65 -22.17 25.46
C PRO A 429 7.84 -23.71 25.46
N ASP A 430 6.79 -24.49 25.19
CA ASP A 430 6.79 -25.95 25.39
C ASP A 430 7.27 -26.82 24.22
N LYS A 431 8.01 -26.30 23.24
CA LYS A 431 8.60 -27.14 22.19
C LYS A 431 10.07 -26.81 21.90
N GLN A 432 10.89 -26.79 22.93
CA GLN A 432 12.30 -27.16 22.82
C GLN A 432 12.51 -28.56 23.41
N GLN A 433 11.94 -29.59 22.78
CA GLN A 433 12.47 -30.94 22.96
C GLN A 433 13.64 -31.08 21.99
N GLN A 434 14.86 -30.92 22.50
CA GLN A 434 16.06 -31.27 21.74
C GLN A 434 16.17 -32.79 21.67
N LEU A 435 16.17 -33.32 20.45
CA LEU A 435 16.35 -34.74 20.15
C LEU A 435 17.84 -35.04 20.33
N ILE A 436 18.21 -35.80 21.37
CA ILE A 436 19.62 -36.00 21.73
C ILE A 436 20.25 -37.15 20.94
N HIS A 437 19.52 -38.25 20.75
CA HIS A 437 19.99 -39.39 19.96
C HIS A 437 18.81 -40.14 19.32
N ALA A 438 18.96 -40.48 18.05
CA ALA A 438 18.17 -41.49 17.36
C ALA A 438 19.07 -42.70 17.06
N GLY A 439 18.71 -43.87 17.59
CA GLY A 439 19.42 -45.11 17.36
C GLY A 439 18.55 -46.07 16.55
N ILE A 440 19.09 -46.62 15.47
CA ILE A 440 18.46 -47.72 14.72
C ILE A 440 19.11 -49.00 15.20
N VAL A 441 18.35 -49.85 15.89
CA VAL A 441 18.80 -51.20 16.25
C VAL A 441 18.26 -52.15 15.19
N ASN A 442 19.17 -52.82 14.50
CA ASN A 442 18.84 -53.89 13.57
C ASN A 442 18.95 -55.21 14.35
N PRO A 443 17.85 -55.88 14.71
CA PRO A 443 17.96 -57.21 15.28
C PRO A 443 18.51 -58.15 14.20
N ASN A 444 19.59 -58.86 14.53
CA ASN A 444 20.11 -59.93 13.68
C ASN A 444 19.11 -61.09 13.72
N ASP A 445 18.06 -61.01 12.91
CA ASP A 445 17.38 -62.17 12.36
C ASP A 445 16.66 -61.75 11.07
N GLU A 446 16.84 -62.55 10.03
CA GLU A 446 16.37 -62.29 8.68
C GLU A 446 14.83 -62.17 8.65
N GLY A 447 14.31 -60.94 8.63
CA GLY A 447 12.92 -60.66 8.26
C GLY A 447 12.10 -59.71 9.13
N GLY A 448 12.68 -58.99 10.10
CA GLY A 448 11.93 -58.07 11.00
C GLY A 448 12.06 -56.58 10.67
N ASP A 449 10.95 -55.83 10.77
CA ASP A 449 10.87 -54.37 10.60
C ASP A 449 11.87 -53.60 11.48
N ARG A 450 12.47 -52.54 10.91
CA ARG A 450 13.42 -51.67 11.61
C ARG A 450 12.70 -50.83 12.68
N VAL A 451 13.07 -51.01 13.94
CA VAL A 451 12.56 -50.20 15.05
C VAL A 451 13.46 -48.99 15.26
N VAL A 452 12.90 -47.79 15.15
CA VAL A 452 13.57 -46.52 15.45
C VAL A 452 13.17 -46.11 16.86
N ILE A 453 14.15 -45.92 17.76
CA ILE A 453 13.91 -45.44 19.12
C ILE A 453 14.47 -44.01 19.21
N ASP A 454 13.57 -43.06 19.47
CA ASP A 454 13.90 -41.67 19.74
C ASP A 454 13.93 -41.41 21.24
N ILE A 455 15.07 -40.91 21.75
CA ILE A 455 15.22 -40.55 23.16
C ILE A 455 15.24 -39.02 23.29
N TYR A 456 14.30 -38.49 24.07
CA TYR A 456 14.17 -37.07 24.38
C TYR A 456 14.65 -36.80 25.80
N SER A 457 15.43 -35.74 26.03
CA SER A 457 15.73 -35.30 27.40
C SER A 457 14.55 -34.59 28.01
N VAL A 458 14.07 -35.10 29.14
CA VAL A 458 13.21 -34.35 30.05
C VAL A 458 14.14 -33.58 30.99
N ALA A 459 14.09 -32.25 30.95
CA ALA A 459 14.69 -31.43 32.01
C ALA A 459 13.84 -31.61 33.27
N ASN A 460 14.33 -32.40 34.23
CA ASN A 460 13.73 -32.51 35.56
C ASN A 460 13.99 -31.21 36.32
N ASP A 461 12.94 -30.40 36.51
CA ASP A 461 12.93 -29.37 37.54
C ASP A 461 12.74 -30.06 38.89
N SER A 462 13.82 -30.14 39.67
CA SER A 462 13.80 -30.65 41.03
C SER A 462 13.07 -29.67 41.96
N SER A 463 11.83 -29.99 42.32
CA SER A 463 11.15 -29.38 43.46
C SER A 463 11.30 -30.28 44.69
N GLU A 464 12.30 -29.99 45.51
CA GLU A 464 12.30 -30.44 46.90
C GLU A 464 11.20 -29.70 47.67
N LYS A 465 10.15 -30.41 48.06
CA LYS A 465 9.29 -30.01 49.19
C LYS A 465 9.24 -31.13 50.22
N LYS A 466 9.94 -30.89 51.34
CA LYS A 466 9.66 -31.52 52.65
C LYS A 466 8.22 -31.22 53.07
N SER A 467 7.49 -32.23 53.55
CA SER A 467 6.96 -32.32 54.93
C SER A 467 5.77 -33.29 55.05
N SER A 468 6.01 -34.40 55.76
CA SER A 468 5.20 -35.05 56.82
C SER A 468 3.69 -35.31 56.67
N SER A 469 3.37 -36.61 56.71
CA SER A 469 2.38 -37.33 57.56
C SER A 469 1.00 -36.72 57.86
N ASN A 470 -0.05 -37.45 57.47
CA ASN A 470 -1.05 -38.11 58.35
C ASN A 470 -1.97 -38.95 57.44
N ALA A 471 -1.96 -40.28 57.58
CA ALA A 471 -2.88 -41.08 58.42
C ALA A 471 -4.03 -41.65 57.58
N GLU A 472 -4.04 -42.97 57.35
CA GLU A 472 -5.16 -43.85 57.72
C GLU A 472 -4.86 -45.32 57.35
N ILE A 473 -4.95 -46.15 58.41
CA ILE A 473 -5.07 -47.62 58.54
C ILE A 473 -3.83 -48.46 58.21
#